data_AF-A0A958Z7W5-F1
#
_entry.id   AF-A0A958Z7W5-F1
#
_cell.length_a   1.000
_cell.length_b   1.000
_cell.length_c   1.000
_cell.angle_alpha   90.00
_cell.angle_beta   90.00
_cell.angle_gamma   90.00
#
_symmetry.space_group_name_H-M   'P 1'
#
loop_
_entity.id
_entity.type
_entity.pdbx_description
1 polymer ?
#
loop_
_entity_poly.entity_id
_entity_poly.type
_entity_poly.pdbx_seq_one_letter_code
_entity_poly.pdbx_strand_id
1 'polypeptide(L)' 'IHSMTPNERSNPSIINGSRKQRIGKGSGTSVQEVNQLLKQFDQMSKMMKMMQGGKGKQMMQMMKNMR' A
#
# COMPACT_ATOMS: atom_id res chain seq x y z
N ILE A 1 11.15 5.58 0.59
CA ILE A 1 9.89 6.32 0.30
C ILE A 1 10.07 7.85 0.46
N HIS A 2 11.30 8.39 0.54
CA HIS A 2 11.53 9.82 0.77
C HIS A 2 11.23 10.71 -0.45
N SER A 3 11.13 10.13 -1.65
CA SER A 3 10.90 10.85 -2.92
C SER A 3 9.40 11.04 -3.26
N MET A 4 8.51 10.56 -2.39
CA MET A 4 7.07 10.83 -2.44
C MET A 4 6.69 11.96 -1.48
N THR A 5 5.79 12.83 -1.93
CA THR A 5 5.16 13.84 -1.07
C THR A 5 4.24 13.17 -0.03
N PRO A 6 3.93 13.85 1.09
CA PRO A 6 2.98 13.33 2.08
C PRO A 6 1.62 12.95 1.46
N ASN A 7 1.10 13.78 0.55
CA ASN A 7 -0.18 13.52 -0.12
C ASN A 7 -0.15 12.24 -0.97
N GLU A 8 0.94 12.00 -1.71
CA GLU A 8 1.11 10.77 -2.51
C GLU A 8 1.25 9.52 -1.62
N ARG A 9 1.84 9.65 -0.43
CA ARG A 9 1.94 8.54 0.53
C ARG A 9 0.59 8.19 1.16
N SER A 10 -0.20 9.19 1.54
CA SER A 10 -1.55 8.98 2.08
C SER A 10 -2.53 8.52 1.02
N ASN A 11 -2.32 8.92 -0.24
CA ASN A 11 -3.20 8.57 -1.34
C ASN A 11 -2.42 8.08 -2.58
N PRO A 12 -2.03 6.79 -2.62
CA PRO A 12 -1.29 6.25 -3.76
C PRO A 12 -2.04 6.30 -5.09
N SER A 13 -3.37 6.47 -5.08
CA SER A 13 -4.20 6.53 -6.30
C SER A 13 -3.91 7.75 -7.18
N ILE A 14 -3.37 8.84 -6.62
CA ILE A 14 -3.02 10.04 -7.40
C ILE A 14 -1.68 9.92 -8.13
N ILE A 15 -0.95 8.82 -7.94
CA ILE A 15 0.38 8.60 -8.54
C ILE A 15 0.23 8.18 -10.01
N ASN A 16 0.23 9.19 -10.90
CA ASN A 16 0.22 9.03 -12.35
C ASN A 16 1.64 8.85 -12.94
N GLY A 17 1.75 8.70 -14.27
CA GLY A 17 3.02 8.47 -14.95
C GLY A 17 4.10 9.54 -14.70
N SER A 18 3.72 10.82 -14.68
CA SER A 18 4.64 11.93 -14.40
C SER A 18 5.19 11.85 -12.97
N ARG A 19 4.32 11.57 -11.98
CA ARG A 19 4.74 11.38 -10.59
C ARG A 19 5.65 10.16 -10.43
N LYS A 20 5.37 9.05 -11.12
CA LYS A 20 6.24 7.86 -11.09
C LYS A 20 7.64 8.15 -11.63
N GLN A 21 7.74 8.92 -12.72
CA GLN A 21 9.04 9.36 -13.25
C GLN A 21 9.79 10.24 -12.25
N ARG A 22 9.11 11.21 -11.62
CA ARG A 22 9.72 12.07 -10.59
C ARG A 22 10.20 11.26 -9.38
N ILE A 23 9.37 10.33 -8.90
CA ILE A 23 9.70 9.46 -7.76
C ILE A 23 10.91 8.60 -8.12
N GLY A 24 10.89 7.90 -9.26
CA GLY A 24 12.00 7.06 -9.70
C GLY A 24 13.31 7.83 -9.83
N LYS A 25 13.28 8.99 -10.52
CA LYS A 25 14.46 9.87 -10.62
C LYS A 25 14.95 10.33 -9.24
N GLY A 26 14.03 10.73 -8.36
CA GLY A 26 14.35 11.20 -7.01
C GLY A 26 14.76 10.11 -6.03
N SER A 27 14.53 8.83 -6.33
CA SER A 27 14.98 7.69 -5.52
C SER A 27 16.11 6.88 -6.15
N GLY A 28 16.55 7.24 -7.36
CA GLY A 28 17.54 6.47 -8.12
C GLY A 28 17.02 5.13 -8.61
N THR A 29 15.70 4.97 -8.76
CA THR A 29 15.06 3.72 -9.20
C THR A 29 14.31 3.90 -10.51
N SER A 30 14.04 2.80 -11.20
CA SER A 30 13.24 2.80 -12.43
C SER A 30 11.74 3.04 -12.14
N VAL A 31 11.01 3.45 -13.18
CA VAL A 31 9.53 3.60 -13.12
C VAL A 31 8.87 2.22 -12.88
N GLN A 32 9.49 1.16 -13.37
CA GLN A 32 9.06 -0.22 -13.23
C GLN A 32 9.10 -0.67 -11.77
N GLU A 33 10.19 -0.36 -11.05
CA GLU A 33 10.31 -0.63 -9.62
C GLU A 33 9.29 0.16 -8.80
N VAL A 34 9.04 1.43 -9.15
CA VAL A 34 7.98 2.24 -8.52
C VAL A 34 6.61 1.61 -8.76
N ASN A 35 6.33 1.11 -9.96
CA ASN A 35 5.08 0.39 -10.24
C ASN A 35 4.95 -0.89 -9.42
N GLN A 36 6.03 -1.65 -9.26
CA GLN A 36 6.02 -2.88 -8.48
C GLN A 36 5.73 -2.59 -7.00
N LEU A 37 6.36 -1.56 -6.44
CA LEU A 37 6.12 -1.11 -5.08
C LEU A 37 4.65 -0.72 -4.86
N LEU A 38 4.06 0.03 -5.80
CA LEU A 38 2.65 0.44 -5.71
C LEU A 38 1.70 -0.76 -5.76
N LYS A 39 2.01 -1.77 -6.58
CA LYS A 39 1.23 -3.02 -6.63
C LYS A 39 1.30 -3.80 -5.32
N GLN A 40 2.50 -3.94 -4.76
CA GLN A 40 2.70 -4.63 -3.48
C GLN A 40 1.95 -3.92 -2.35
N PHE A 41 1.98 -2.58 -2.34
CA PHE A 41 1.22 -1.80 -1.38
C PHE A 41 -0.30 -2.01 -1.52
N ASP A 42 -0.83 -2.01 -2.74
CA ASP A 42 -2.27 -2.24 -2.97
C ASP A 42 -2.70 -3.64 -2.50
N GLN A 43 -1.87 -4.66 -2.74
CA GLN A 43 -2.10 -6.02 -2.25
C GLN A 43 -2.12 -6.08 -0.72
N MET A 44 -1.13 -5.49 -0.05
CA MET A 44 -1.11 -5.39 1.42
C MET A 44 -2.31 -4.60 1.95
N SER A 45 -2.68 -3.49 1.31
CA SER A 45 -3.83 -2.67 1.70
C SER A 45 -5.13 -3.46 1.63
N LYS A 46 -5.32 -4.26 0.57
CA LYS A 46 -6.45 -5.18 0.44
C LYS A 46 -6.47 -6.24 1.55
N MET A 47 -5.33 -6.83 1.85
CA MET A 47 -5.19 -7.81 2.94
C MET A 47 -5.53 -7.18 4.30
N MET A 48 -4.99 -5.99 4.60
CA MET A 48 -5.27 -5.26 5.84
C MET A 48 -6.75 -4.87 5.96
N LYS A 49 -7.39 -4.46 4.86
CA LYS A 49 -8.84 -4.19 4.83
C LYS A 49 -9.67 -5.44 5.06
N MET A 50 -9.28 -6.59 4.48
CA MET A 50 -9.96 -7.86 4.74
C MET A 50 -9.81 -8.29 6.21
N MET A 51 -8.64 -8.06 6.81
CA MET A 51 -8.37 -8.38 8.21
C MET A 51 -9.10 -7.44 9.20
N GLN A 52 -9.21 -6.15 8.87
CA GLN A 52 -10.00 -5.19 9.66
C GLN A 52 -11.51 -5.29 9.43
N GLY A 53 -11.93 -5.86 8.29
CA GLY A 53 -13.33 -6.08 7.96
C GLY A 53 -14.01 -7.03 8.95
N GLY A 54 -15.34 -6.96 9.03
CA GLY A 54 -16.15 -7.68 10.02
C GLY A 54 -15.83 -9.18 10.13
N LYS A 55 -15.50 -9.85 9.01
CA LYS A 55 -15.10 -11.27 8.98
C LYS A 55 -13.77 -11.53 9.69
N GLY A 56 -12.77 -10.65 9.54
CA GLY A 56 -11.47 -10.79 10.20
C GLY A 56 -11.55 -10.56 11.71
N LYS A 57 -12.34 -9.57 12.14
CA LYS A 57 -12.65 -9.35 13.56
C LYS A 57 -13.40 -10.51 14.19
N GLN A 58 -14.38 -11.07 13.48
CA GLN A 58 -15.18 -12.20 13.96
C GLN A 58 -14.34 -13.48 14.10
N MET A 59 -13.41 -13.73 13.16
CA MET A 59 -12.44 -14.83 13.26
C MET A 59 -11.46 -14.66 14.42
N MET A 60 -10.93 -13.45 14.63
CA MET A 60 -10.08 -13.11 15.78
C MET A 60 -10.81 -13.30 17.12
N GLN A 61 -12.10 -12.94 17.17
CA GLN A 61 -12.93 -13.11 18.36
C GLN A 61 -13.24 -14.59 18.64
N MET A 62 -13.45 -15.39 17.59
CA MET A 62 -13.65 -16.84 17.70
C MET A 62 -12.37 -17.56 18.20
N MET A 63 -11.19 -17.15 17.73
CA MET A 63 -9.91 -17.65 18.25
C MET A 63 -9.64 -17.25 19.71
N LYS A 64 -10.10 -16.07 20.13
CA LYS A 64 -9.99 -15.63 21.52
C LYS A 64 -10.88 -16.45 22.46
N ASN A 65 -12.02 -16.95 21.96
CA ASN A 65 -12.93 -17.80 22.73
C ASN A 65 -12.52 -19.29 22.76
N MET A 66 -11.47 -19.69 22.02
CA MET A 66 -10.88 -21.04 22.09
C MET A 66 -9.66 -21.13 23.03
N ARG A 67 -9.34 -20.04 23.74
CA ARG A 67 -8.29 -19.98 24.77
C ARG A 67 -8.88 -20.08 26.17
#